data_AF-A0AAU7C878-F1
#
_entry.id   AF-A0AAU7C878-F1
#
_cell.length_a   1.000
_cell.length_b   1.000
_cell.length_c   1.000
_cell.angle_alpha   90.00
_cell.angle_beta   90.00
_cell.angle_gamma   90.00
#
_symmetry.space_group_name_H-M   'P 1'
#
loop_
_entity.id
_entity.type
_entity.pdbx_description
1 polymer ?
#
loop_
_entity_poly.entity_id
_entity_poly.type
_entity_poly.pdbx_seq_one_letter_code
_entity_poly.pdbx_strand_id
1 'polypeptide(L)'
;MATVPTLKLVCESKLCDLLPCDPPTKRWEASGVLVKDRHYFVVFDDRTEIARVSDDLQPNSTNGLFGMAHAVCGYEGITYNAAKRRYYLLVESRRQASGHYRALIVEYDDVFRFRKNRPINFIFKSSNKGFEAVAHVRRDNMDYILALCEGNECQGGEKGRKPGGGRVQLFEKRKKHWSHSRAIVLPDTLPFVDYSGMSIDDGCVAIVSQVNSMLWVGQFDEAGWTWHDEGRLYEFPRSDDGAIRYGNIEGVAWIARTRVVMVSDRRKKKQQPKGLSDKDQSIHVFDIPQ
;
A
#
# COMPACT_ATOMS: atom_id res chain seq x y z
N MET A 1 -20.31 -3.37 23.06
CA MET A 1 -19.24 -2.84 22.18
C MET A 1 -19.91 -2.00 21.12
N ALA A 2 -19.41 -0.79 20.84
CA ALA A 2 -19.92 0.00 19.73
C ALA A 2 -19.71 -0.78 18.42
N THR A 3 -20.71 -0.80 17.55
CA THR A 3 -20.61 -1.47 16.24
C THR A 3 -19.57 -0.76 15.38
N VAL A 4 -18.63 -1.50 14.80
CA VAL A 4 -17.66 -0.95 13.85
C VAL A 4 -18.42 -0.53 12.58
N PRO A 5 -18.33 0.73 12.13
CA PRO A 5 -19.03 1.20 10.95
C PRO A 5 -18.49 0.55 9.66
N THR A 6 -19.37 0.35 8.68
CA THR A 6 -19.02 -0.22 7.38
C THR A 6 -18.75 0.86 6.34
N LEU A 7 -17.68 0.71 5.57
CA LEU A 7 -17.37 1.53 4.41
C LEU A 7 -18.48 1.45 3.35
N LYS A 8 -18.69 2.53 2.60
CA LYS A 8 -19.69 2.57 1.53
C LYS A 8 -19.01 2.54 0.17
N LEU A 9 -19.25 1.51 -0.62
CA LEU A 9 -18.74 1.43 -1.98
C LEU A 9 -19.33 2.56 -2.82
N VAL A 10 -18.48 3.32 -3.50
CA VAL A 10 -18.87 4.37 -4.45
C VAL A 10 -18.85 3.80 -5.87
N CYS A 11 -17.71 3.27 -6.28
CA CYS A 11 -17.52 2.59 -7.56
C CYS A 11 -16.31 1.66 -7.47
N GLU A 12 -16.22 0.74 -8.43
CA GLU A 12 -15.08 -0.16 -8.57
C GLU A 12 -15.00 -0.67 -10.01
N SER A 13 -13.85 -1.20 -10.39
CA SER A 13 -13.64 -1.83 -11.68
C SER A 13 -12.48 -2.82 -11.63
N LYS A 14 -12.53 -3.85 -12.46
CA LYS A 14 -11.39 -4.75 -12.65
C LYS A 14 -10.30 -4.00 -13.39
N LEU A 15 -9.04 -4.19 -12.99
CA LEU A 15 -7.92 -3.50 -13.65
C LEU A 15 -7.78 -3.92 -15.13
N CYS A 16 -8.17 -5.15 -15.47
CA CYS A 16 -8.20 -5.63 -16.86
C CYS A 16 -9.22 -4.89 -17.74
N ASP A 17 -10.28 -4.32 -17.17
CA ASP A 17 -11.30 -3.62 -17.94
C ASP A 17 -10.90 -2.17 -18.22
N LEU A 18 -9.99 -1.61 -17.40
CA LEU A 18 -9.55 -0.22 -17.48
C LEU A 18 -8.30 -0.02 -18.33
N LEU A 19 -7.48 -1.05 -18.46
CA LEU A 19 -6.16 -0.97 -19.07
C LEU A 19 -6.16 -1.60 -20.47
N PRO A 20 -5.48 -0.97 -21.45
CA PRO A 20 -5.60 -1.32 -22.87
C PRO A 20 -4.92 -2.64 -23.27
N CYS A 21 -4.36 -3.39 -22.33
CA CYS A 21 -3.60 -4.60 -22.62
C CYS A 21 -4.17 -5.82 -21.90
N ASP A 22 -4.29 -6.93 -22.63
CA ASP A 22 -4.38 -8.26 -22.05
C ASP A 22 -2.95 -8.75 -21.75
N PRO A 23 -2.47 -8.71 -20.48
CA PRO A 23 -1.19 -9.31 -20.18
C PRO A 23 -1.25 -10.80 -20.51
N PRO A 24 -0.16 -11.44 -20.96
CA PRO A 24 -0.16 -12.85 -21.34
C PRO A 24 -0.72 -13.79 -20.28
N THR A 25 -0.63 -13.40 -19.01
CA THR A 25 -1.05 -14.19 -17.85
C THR A 25 -2.45 -13.82 -17.31
N LYS A 26 -3.10 -12.77 -17.83
CA LYS A 26 -4.33 -12.15 -17.28
C LYS A 26 -4.27 -11.88 -15.77
N ARG A 27 -3.05 -11.66 -15.25
CA ARG A 27 -2.82 -11.33 -13.84
C ARG A 27 -2.69 -9.83 -13.67
N TRP A 28 -3.19 -9.33 -12.55
CA TRP A 28 -3.07 -7.94 -12.11
C TRP A 28 -2.96 -7.97 -10.59
N GLU A 29 -1.77 -8.33 -10.10
CA GLU A 29 -1.49 -8.52 -8.67
C GLU A 29 -1.15 -7.15 -8.07
N ALA A 30 -2.19 -6.33 -7.87
CA ALA A 30 -2.06 -4.93 -7.46
C ALA A 30 -1.72 -4.82 -5.97
N SER A 31 -0.70 -4.02 -5.66
CA SER A 31 -0.18 -3.89 -4.29
C SER A 31 -0.32 -2.47 -3.75
N GLY A 32 0.24 -1.46 -4.44
CA GLY A 32 0.20 -0.07 -3.98
C GLY A 32 -0.65 0.84 -4.87
N VAL A 33 -1.22 1.91 -4.30
CA VAL A 33 -1.96 2.95 -5.06
C VAL A 33 -1.60 4.35 -4.58
N LEU A 34 -1.59 5.31 -5.51
CA LEU A 34 -1.38 6.75 -5.26
C LEU A 34 -2.42 7.56 -6.04
N VAL A 35 -3.03 8.56 -5.39
CA VAL A 35 -3.87 9.56 -6.06
C VAL A 35 -3.01 10.76 -6.48
N LYS A 36 -3.06 11.14 -7.76
CA LYS A 36 -2.41 12.36 -8.25
C LYS A 36 -3.00 12.82 -9.57
N ASP A 37 -3.16 14.13 -9.74
CA ASP A 37 -3.61 14.78 -10.98
C ASP A 37 -4.84 14.12 -11.62
N ARG A 38 -5.88 13.82 -10.83
CA ARG A 38 -7.11 13.14 -11.30
C ARG A 38 -6.91 11.72 -11.84
N HIS A 39 -5.84 11.07 -11.42
CA HIS A 39 -5.56 9.69 -11.75
C HIS A 39 -5.19 8.90 -10.50
N TYR A 40 -5.42 7.59 -10.59
CA TYR A 40 -4.88 6.59 -9.70
C TYR A 40 -3.68 5.94 -10.36
N PHE A 41 -2.56 5.92 -9.64
CA PHE A 41 -1.34 5.24 -10.04
C PHE A 41 -1.20 3.96 -9.23
N VAL A 42 -1.31 2.81 -9.89
CA VAL A 42 -1.29 1.49 -9.26
C VAL A 42 0.01 0.79 -9.60
N VAL A 43 0.65 0.22 -8.59
CA VAL A 43 1.81 -0.66 -8.73
C VAL A 43 1.42 -2.09 -8.38
N PHE A 44 2.25 -3.04 -8.82
CA PHE A 44 1.95 -4.46 -8.80
C PHE A 44 3.16 -5.23 -8.28
N ASP A 45 2.96 -6.31 -7.54
CA ASP A 45 4.05 -7.18 -7.06
C ASP A 45 4.59 -8.10 -8.20
N ASP A 46 3.75 -8.39 -9.19
CA ASP A 46 4.04 -9.32 -10.30
C ASP A 46 4.69 -8.68 -11.54
N ARG A 47 4.82 -7.34 -11.58
CA ARG A 47 5.36 -6.60 -12.72
C ARG A 47 5.92 -5.23 -12.37
N THR A 48 6.67 -4.66 -13.30
CA THR A 48 7.35 -3.37 -13.12
C THR A 48 6.70 -2.18 -13.82
N GLU A 49 5.68 -2.44 -14.63
CA GLU A 49 4.83 -1.38 -15.12
C GLU A 49 3.98 -0.78 -13.99
N ILE A 50 3.65 0.51 -14.17
CA ILE A 50 2.80 1.29 -13.29
C ILE A 50 1.54 1.60 -14.09
N ALA A 51 0.38 1.22 -13.58
CA ALA A 51 -0.87 1.58 -14.22
C ALA A 51 -1.25 3.01 -13.85
N ARG A 52 -1.59 3.82 -14.85
CA ARG A 52 -2.34 5.05 -14.67
C ARG A 52 -3.79 4.77 -15.05
N VAL A 53 -4.71 5.09 -14.16
CA VAL A 53 -6.15 4.89 -14.32
C VAL A 53 -6.84 6.21 -14.00
N SER A 54 -7.83 6.62 -14.77
CA SER A 54 -8.62 7.83 -14.48
C SER A 54 -9.41 7.72 -13.18
N ASP A 55 -9.65 8.87 -12.54
CA ASP A 55 -10.34 8.95 -11.25
C ASP A 55 -11.83 8.52 -11.27
N ASP A 56 -12.43 8.46 -12.45
CA ASP A 56 -13.80 7.99 -12.70
C ASP A 56 -13.92 6.48 -12.92
N LEU A 57 -12.79 5.76 -12.91
CA LEU A 57 -12.71 4.33 -13.20
C LEU A 57 -13.39 3.94 -14.53
N GLN A 58 -13.25 4.79 -15.56
CA GLN A 58 -13.71 4.48 -16.91
C GLN A 58 -12.54 4.16 -17.84
N PRO A 59 -12.69 3.24 -18.82
CA PRO A 59 -11.71 3.05 -19.86
C PRO A 59 -11.64 4.30 -20.74
N ASN A 60 -10.46 4.92 -20.85
CA ASN A 60 -10.25 6.05 -21.73
C ASN A 60 -8.79 6.15 -22.20
N SER A 61 -8.53 7.09 -23.10
CA SER A 61 -7.20 7.30 -23.72
C SER A 61 -6.10 7.75 -22.76
N THR A 62 -6.46 8.18 -21.54
CA THR A 62 -5.48 8.55 -20.51
C THR A 62 -5.03 7.34 -19.70
N ASN A 63 -5.77 6.23 -19.70
CA ASN A 63 -5.34 5.02 -19.03
C ASN A 63 -4.15 4.39 -19.77
N GLY A 64 -3.24 3.77 -19.03
CA GLY A 64 -2.10 3.11 -19.65
C GLY A 64 -1.09 2.56 -18.65
N LEU A 65 -0.09 1.88 -19.21
CA LEU A 65 1.05 1.35 -18.46
C LEU A 65 2.29 2.19 -18.72
N PHE A 66 3.04 2.45 -17.65
CA PHE A 66 4.22 3.32 -17.64
C PHE A 66 5.39 2.64 -16.92
N GLY A 67 6.60 3.17 -17.10
CA GLY A 67 7.81 2.63 -16.48
C GLY A 67 8.51 1.61 -17.37
N MET A 68 9.32 0.74 -16.77
CA MET A 68 10.11 -0.25 -17.50
C MET A 68 9.31 -1.53 -17.69
N ALA A 69 9.11 -1.96 -18.94
CA ALA A 69 8.62 -3.30 -19.23
C ALA A 69 9.70 -4.36 -18.93
N HIS A 70 9.29 -5.54 -18.46
CA HIS A 70 10.14 -6.75 -18.32
C HIS A 70 11.26 -6.72 -17.26
N ALA A 71 11.16 -5.92 -16.19
CA ALA A 71 12.07 -6.10 -15.06
C ALA A 71 11.58 -7.22 -14.10
N VAL A 72 12.52 -7.78 -13.34
CA VAL A 72 12.39 -9.11 -12.69
C VAL A 72 11.59 -9.09 -11.37
N CYS A 73 11.23 -7.94 -10.81
CA CYS A 73 10.38 -7.91 -9.62
C CYS A 73 9.51 -6.65 -9.57
N GLY A 74 8.28 -6.78 -9.09
CA GLY A 74 7.37 -5.67 -8.92
C GLY A 74 7.64 -4.82 -7.68
N TYR A 75 6.59 -4.11 -7.27
CA TYR A 75 6.58 -3.10 -6.24
C TYR A 75 5.38 -3.28 -5.32
N GLU A 76 5.59 -3.07 -4.03
CA GLU A 76 4.52 -3.12 -3.02
C GLU A 76 3.86 -1.78 -2.78
N GLY A 77 4.65 -0.71 -2.81
CA GLY A 77 4.18 0.62 -2.43
C GLY A 77 4.58 1.69 -3.43
N ILE A 78 3.79 2.76 -3.49
CA ILE A 78 4.07 3.95 -4.29
C ILE A 78 3.77 5.21 -3.48
N THR A 79 4.66 6.20 -3.56
CA THR A 79 4.45 7.54 -3.01
C THR A 79 5.12 8.60 -3.89
N TYR A 80 4.89 9.88 -3.61
CA TYR A 80 5.38 10.97 -4.45
C TYR A 80 6.04 12.09 -3.64
N ASN A 81 7.26 12.44 -4.04
CA ASN A 81 7.96 13.63 -3.56
C ASN A 81 7.67 14.80 -4.49
N ALA A 82 6.74 15.66 -4.07
CA ALA A 82 6.34 16.85 -4.84
C ALA A 82 7.48 17.84 -5.06
N ALA A 83 8.29 18.11 -4.04
CA ALA A 83 9.40 19.07 -4.12
C ALA A 83 10.45 18.68 -5.16
N LYS A 84 10.68 17.37 -5.36
CA LYS A 84 11.64 16.85 -6.36
C LYS A 84 11.00 16.38 -7.64
N ARG A 85 9.66 16.36 -7.71
CA ARG A 85 8.87 15.73 -8.77
C ARG A 85 9.34 14.30 -9.03
N ARG A 86 9.31 13.45 -8.00
CA ARG A 86 9.76 12.05 -8.07
C ARG A 86 8.73 11.10 -7.51
N TYR A 87 8.47 10.00 -8.22
CA TYR A 87 7.80 8.84 -7.64
C TYR A 87 8.82 7.98 -6.91
N TYR A 88 8.43 7.44 -5.77
CA TYR A 88 9.18 6.47 -4.99
C TYR A 88 8.38 5.18 -4.93
N LEU A 89 8.94 4.11 -5.48
CA LEU A 89 8.32 2.80 -5.53
C LEU A 89 9.10 1.86 -4.63
N LEU A 90 8.38 1.17 -3.75
CA LEU A 90 8.93 0.24 -2.78
C LEU A 90 9.02 -1.14 -3.39
N VAL A 91 10.22 -1.73 -3.35
CA VAL A 91 10.40 -3.17 -3.55
C VAL A 91 10.47 -3.81 -2.17
N GLU A 92 9.56 -4.76 -1.89
CA GLU A 92 9.33 -5.42 -0.59
C GLU A 92 10.66 -5.81 0.08
N SER A 93 11.40 -6.68 -0.61
CA SER A 93 12.72 -7.12 -0.20
C SER A 93 13.46 -7.72 -1.40
N ARG A 94 14.78 -7.50 -1.47
CA ARG A 94 15.66 -8.22 -2.41
C ARG A 94 16.82 -8.85 -1.67
N ARG A 95 17.09 -10.13 -1.99
CA ARG A 95 18.30 -10.82 -1.55
C ARG A 95 19.53 -10.10 -2.10
N GLN A 96 20.41 -9.67 -1.21
CA GLN A 96 21.70 -9.09 -1.53
C GLN A 96 22.74 -10.19 -1.74
N ALA A 97 23.87 -9.86 -2.39
CA ALA A 97 25.00 -10.78 -2.54
C ALA A 97 25.51 -11.32 -1.19
N SER A 98 25.36 -10.54 -0.11
CA SER A 98 25.69 -10.93 1.26
C SER A 98 24.71 -11.94 1.90
N GLY A 99 23.67 -12.37 1.19
CA GLY A 99 22.64 -13.29 1.70
C GLY A 99 21.51 -12.64 2.52
N HIS A 100 21.64 -11.35 2.87
CA HIS A 100 20.60 -10.61 3.59
C HIS A 100 19.52 -10.05 2.65
N TYR A 101 18.30 -9.86 3.16
CA TYR A 101 17.20 -9.23 2.43
C TYR A 101 17.08 -7.77 2.84
N ARG A 102 16.96 -6.88 1.84
CA ARG A 102 16.74 -5.45 2.05
C ARG A 102 15.70 -4.90 1.08
N ALA A 103 14.83 -4.05 1.58
CA ALA A 103 13.92 -3.26 0.77
C ALA A 103 14.67 -2.19 -0.03
N LEU A 104 14.08 -1.76 -1.15
CA LEU A 104 14.64 -0.74 -2.03
C LEU A 104 13.57 0.29 -2.38
N ILE A 105 13.96 1.56 -2.45
CA ILE A 105 13.17 2.59 -3.12
C ILE A 105 13.73 2.79 -4.53
N VAL A 106 12.87 2.58 -5.52
CA VAL A 106 13.13 2.93 -6.92
C VAL A 106 12.56 4.32 -7.19
N GLU A 107 13.41 5.24 -7.63
CA GLU A 107 13.00 6.59 -7.97
C GLU A 107 12.73 6.72 -9.47
N TYR A 108 11.56 7.23 -9.81
CA TYR A 108 11.20 7.68 -11.17
C TYR A 108 11.00 9.20 -11.18
N ASP A 109 11.21 9.84 -12.33
CA ASP A 109 10.75 11.22 -12.53
C ASP A 109 9.25 11.29 -12.85
N ASP A 110 8.74 12.50 -13.01
CA ASP A 110 7.31 12.80 -13.20
C ASP A 110 6.70 12.23 -14.49
N VAL A 111 7.53 11.79 -15.42
CA VAL A 111 7.13 11.12 -16.67
C VAL A 111 7.54 9.63 -16.67
N PHE A 112 7.74 9.04 -15.49
CA PHE A 112 8.06 7.64 -15.29
C PHE A 112 9.34 7.17 -15.99
N ARG A 113 10.37 8.02 -16.07
CA ARG A 113 11.73 7.57 -16.41
C ARG A 113 12.49 7.20 -15.16
N PHE A 114 13.09 6.00 -15.18
CA PHE A 114 13.93 5.51 -14.10
C PHE A 114 15.06 6.49 -13.79
N ARG A 115 15.30 6.74 -12.49
CA ARG A 115 16.38 7.63 -12.04
C ARG A 115 17.45 6.87 -11.26
N LYS A 116 17.05 6.09 -10.25
CA LYS A 116 17.99 5.35 -9.39
C LYS A 116 17.27 4.37 -8.48
N ASN A 117 18.05 3.41 -7.97
CA ASN A 117 17.69 2.57 -6.83
C ASN A 117 18.38 3.08 -5.56
N ARG A 118 17.68 2.99 -4.43
CA ARG A 118 18.24 3.32 -3.12
C ARG A 118 17.86 2.28 -2.09
N PRO A 119 18.84 1.59 -1.48
CA PRO A 119 18.54 0.63 -0.44
C PRO A 119 17.98 1.33 0.80
N ILE A 120 17.04 0.66 1.45
CA ILE A 120 16.61 0.95 2.80
C ILE A 120 17.53 0.17 3.75
N ASN A 121 18.15 0.87 4.70
CA ASN A 121 19.03 0.25 5.68
C ASN A 121 18.20 -0.38 6.82
N PHE A 122 17.49 -1.44 6.48
CA PHE A 122 16.77 -2.30 7.41
C PHE A 122 17.01 -3.76 6.99
N ILE A 123 17.31 -4.63 7.96
CA ILE A 123 17.59 -6.04 7.69
C ILE A 123 16.42 -6.86 8.21
N PHE A 124 15.75 -7.58 7.31
CA PHE A 124 14.73 -8.53 7.69
C PHE A 124 15.36 -9.83 8.20
N LYS A 125 14.74 -10.43 9.22
CA LYS A 125 15.21 -11.70 9.83
C LYS A 125 14.96 -12.93 8.94
N SER A 126 14.12 -12.81 7.91
CA SER A 126 13.79 -13.89 6.96
C SER A 126 13.38 -13.32 5.60
N SER A 127 13.30 -14.19 4.59
CA SER A 127 13.03 -13.84 3.18
C SER A 127 11.55 -13.62 2.84
N ASN A 128 10.64 -14.01 3.73
CA ASN A 128 9.19 -13.94 3.56
C ASN A 128 8.61 -12.72 4.30
N LYS A 129 9.33 -11.60 4.25
CA LYS A 129 9.00 -10.39 5.00
C LYS A 129 9.51 -9.18 4.25
N GLY A 130 8.72 -8.14 4.29
CA GLY A 130 9.24 -6.83 4.01
C GLY A 130 8.34 -5.72 4.48
N PHE A 131 8.36 -4.65 3.69
CA PHE A 131 7.46 -3.53 3.86
C PHE A 131 6.39 -3.61 2.79
N GLU A 132 5.14 -3.38 3.18
CA GLU A 132 3.98 -3.48 2.29
C GLU A 132 3.60 -2.11 1.73
N ALA A 133 3.84 -1.03 2.50
CA ALA A 133 3.52 0.32 2.06
C ALA A 133 4.61 1.32 2.39
N VAL A 134 4.63 2.42 1.63
CA VAL A 134 5.52 3.55 1.83
C VAL A 134 4.78 4.87 1.75
N ALA A 135 5.07 5.80 2.66
CA ALA A 135 4.66 7.20 2.56
C ALA A 135 5.90 8.11 2.59
N HIS A 136 5.89 9.18 1.79
CA HIS A 136 6.90 10.23 1.81
C HIS A 136 6.43 11.40 2.66
N VAL A 137 7.30 11.89 3.53
CA VAL A 137 7.08 13.11 4.32
C VAL A 137 8.28 14.02 4.12
N ARG A 138 8.02 15.32 3.96
CA ARG A 138 9.07 16.35 3.86
C ARG A 138 8.92 17.35 4.98
N ARG A 139 9.94 17.44 5.83
CA ARG A 139 9.99 18.32 6.99
C ARG A 139 11.35 19.00 7.08
N ASP A 140 11.40 20.31 7.34
CA ASP A 140 12.65 21.07 7.47
C ASP A 140 13.64 20.86 6.30
N ASN A 141 13.10 20.81 5.08
CA ASN A 141 13.84 20.49 3.86
C ASN A 141 14.49 19.09 3.78
N MET A 142 14.24 18.24 4.77
CA MET A 142 14.65 16.85 4.83
C MET A 142 13.55 15.95 4.29
N ASP A 143 13.94 14.88 3.59
CA ASP A 143 13.01 13.87 3.11
C ASP A 143 13.05 12.66 4.04
N TYR A 144 11.87 12.18 4.38
CA TYR A 144 11.63 10.99 5.18
C TYR A 144 10.78 10.01 4.39
N ILE A 145 10.96 8.72 4.65
CA ILE A 145 9.98 7.71 4.28
C ILE A 145 9.51 6.98 5.54
N LEU A 146 8.22 6.70 5.56
CA LEU A 146 7.58 5.81 6.52
C LEU A 146 7.28 4.51 5.79
N ALA A 147 7.76 3.38 6.30
CA ALA A 147 7.52 2.07 5.70
C ALA A 147 6.75 1.18 6.66
N LEU A 148 5.58 0.69 6.24
CA LEU A 148 4.69 -0.16 7.02
C LEU A 148 5.20 -1.61 6.97
N CYS A 149 5.37 -2.25 8.11
CA CYS A 149 5.68 -3.68 8.17
C CYS A 149 4.43 -4.54 7.97
N GLU A 150 4.55 -5.62 7.17
CA GLU A 150 3.49 -6.61 6.91
C GLU A 150 2.90 -7.19 8.20
N GLY A 151 3.77 -7.73 9.07
CA GLY A 151 3.36 -8.32 10.32
C GLY A 151 3.71 -7.46 11.53
N ASN A 152 3.01 -7.75 12.63
CA ASN A 152 3.25 -7.14 13.93
C ASN A 152 4.71 -7.35 14.38
N GLU A 153 5.28 -6.32 15.01
CA GLU A 153 6.68 -6.20 15.42
C GLU A 153 7.69 -6.37 14.27
N CYS A 154 7.24 -6.16 13.02
CA CYS A 154 7.98 -6.51 11.80
C CYS A 154 8.45 -7.97 11.83
N GLN A 155 7.64 -8.83 12.45
CA GLN A 155 7.77 -10.28 12.43
C GLN A 155 6.78 -10.85 11.43
N GLY A 156 6.88 -12.14 11.15
CA GLY A 156 6.03 -12.85 10.22
C GLY A 156 5.85 -14.27 10.72
N GLY A 157 5.02 -15.04 10.03
CA GLY A 157 4.47 -16.28 10.59
C GLY A 157 3.61 -15.99 11.83
N GLU A 158 3.48 -16.97 12.72
CA GLU A 158 2.58 -16.86 13.88
C GLU A 158 2.87 -15.67 14.79
N LYS A 159 4.15 -15.27 14.95
CA LYS A 159 4.52 -14.11 15.76
C LYS A 159 4.02 -12.80 15.15
N GLY A 160 4.18 -12.62 13.83
CA GLY A 160 3.70 -11.43 13.13
C GLY A 160 2.17 -11.35 13.07
N ARG A 161 1.48 -12.49 13.16
CA ARG A 161 0.01 -12.57 13.20
C ARG A 161 -0.60 -12.29 14.56
N LYS A 162 0.19 -12.02 15.61
CA LYS A 162 -0.33 -11.62 16.92
C LYS A 162 -0.71 -10.13 16.88
N PRO A 163 -2.00 -9.77 17.07
CA PRO A 163 -2.44 -8.37 17.04
C PRO A 163 -1.75 -7.47 18.08
N GLY A 164 -1.87 -6.16 17.90
CA GLY A 164 -1.39 -5.14 18.84
C GLY A 164 0.10 -4.78 18.74
N GLY A 165 0.78 -5.21 17.69
CA GLY A 165 2.21 -4.97 17.48
C GLY A 165 2.53 -4.21 16.20
N GLY A 166 1.58 -3.52 15.57
CA GLY A 166 1.82 -2.83 14.29
C GLY A 166 2.99 -1.86 14.35
N ARG A 167 3.78 -1.79 13.27
CA ARG A 167 4.98 -0.94 13.20
C ARG A 167 5.09 -0.22 11.86
N VAL A 168 5.40 1.06 11.96
CA VAL A 168 5.87 1.87 10.83
C VAL A 168 7.32 2.26 11.11
N GLN A 169 8.22 1.97 10.16
CA GLN A 169 9.64 2.29 10.28
C GLN A 169 9.93 3.63 9.60
N LEU A 170 10.53 4.56 10.35
CA LEU A 170 10.93 5.87 9.85
C LEU A 170 12.37 5.81 9.32
N PHE A 171 12.57 6.36 8.13
CA PHE A 171 13.89 6.49 7.52
C PHE A 171 14.18 7.90 7.02
N GLU A 172 15.42 8.33 7.21
CA GLU A 172 15.94 9.61 6.73
C GLU A 172 16.68 9.45 5.41
N LYS A 173 16.48 10.41 4.50
CA LYS A 173 17.22 10.45 3.25
C LYS A 173 18.71 10.70 3.52
N ARG A 174 19.56 9.77 3.06
CA ARG A 174 21.00 9.99 2.89
C ARG A 174 21.38 10.00 1.40
N LYS A 175 22.63 10.36 1.07
CA LYS A 175 23.10 10.53 -0.32
C LYS A 175 22.91 9.26 -1.17
N LYS A 176 23.13 8.07 -0.61
CA LYS A 176 23.06 6.78 -1.34
C LYS A 176 21.92 5.87 -0.90
N HIS A 177 21.45 5.97 0.35
CA HIS A 177 20.48 5.06 0.96
C HIS A 177 19.44 5.83 1.77
N TRP A 178 18.50 5.10 2.38
CA TRP A 178 17.61 5.57 3.43
C TRP A 178 18.06 4.97 4.76
N SER A 179 18.37 5.83 5.74
CA SER A 179 18.90 5.40 7.04
C SER A 179 17.76 5.22 8.01
N HIS A 180 17.70 4.06 8.68
CA HIS A 180 16.72 3.85 9.75
C HIS A 180 16.94 4.87 10.87
N SER A 181 15.85 5.45 11.35
CA SER A 181 15.85 6.44 12.43
C SER A 181 15.15 5.88 13.66
N ARG A 182 13.90 5.40 13.52
CA ARG A 182 13.15 4.76 14.60
C ARG A 182 11.97 3.92 14.10
N ALA A 183 11.44 3.10 14.99
CA ALA A 183 10.12 2.47 14.83
C ALA A 183 9.04 3.33 15.49
N ILE A 184 7.90 3.45 14.84
CA ILE A 184 6.68 4.08 15.34
C ILE A 184 5.68 2.95 15.58
N VAL A 185 5.17 2.86 16.81
CA VAL A 185 4.28 1.79 17.26
C VAL A 185 2.85 2.20 16.97
N LEU A 186 2.12 1.44 16.15
CA LEU A 186 0.67 1.63 15.99
C LEU A 186 -0.07 1.29 17.29
N PRO A 187 -1.31 1.79 17.49
CA PRO A 187 -2.10 1.46 18.67
C PRO A 187 -2.18 -0.05 18.91
N ASP A 188 -1.98 -0.46 20.17
CA ASP A 188 -1.96 -1.88 20.53
C ASP A 188 -3.37 -2.52 20.53
N THR A 189 -4.40 -1.68 20.45
CA THR A 189 -5.81 -2.07 20.31
C THR A 189 -6.15 -2.54 18.90
N LEU A 190 -5.27 -2.35 17.90
CA LEU A 190 -5.55 -2.76 16.53
C LEU A 190 -5.64 -4.29 16.39
N PRO A 191 -6.75 -4.82 15.84
CA PRO A 191 -6.94 -6.26 15.68
C PRO A 191 -6.18 -6.85 14.48
N PHE A 192 -5.31 -6.06 13.85
CA PHE A 192 -4.72 -6.39 12.56
C PHE A 192 -3.66 -7.47 12.69
N VAL A 193 -3.78 -8.50 11.86
CA VAL A 193 -2.83 -9.62 11.81
C VAL A 193 -1.88 -9.55 10.62
N ASP A 194 -2.25 -8.77 9.60
CA ASP A 194 -1.58 -8.70 8.30
C ASP A 194 -1.83 -7.33 7.67
N TYR A 195 -0.93 -6.39 7.88
CA TYR A 195 -1.00 -5.04 7.34
C TYR A 195 -0.55 -5.05 5.90
N SER A 196 -1.24 -4.31 5.03
CA SER A 196 -0.92 -4.34 3.59
C SER A 196 -0.77 -2.96 2.96
N GLY A 197 -1.55 -1.98 3.39
CA GLY A 197 -1.57 -0.65 2.77
C GLY A 197 -1.50 0.47 3.78
N MET A 198 -0.88 1.58 3.39
CA MET A 198 -0.83 2.81 4.17
C MET A 198 -0.84 4.04 3.27
N SER A 199 -1.59 5.07 3.68
CA SER A 199 -1.55 6.41 3.09
C SER A 199 -1.56 7.48 4.17
N ILE A 200 -0.85 8.57 3.93
CA ILE A 200 -0.82 9.76 4.78
C ILE A 200 -1.12 10.96 3.90
N ASP A 201 -2.11 11.77 4.28
CA ASP A 201 -2.48 13.02 3.62
C ASP A 201 -2.89 14.05 4.68
N ASP A 202 -2.18 15.17 4.75
CA ASP A 202 -2.46 16.26 5.72
C ASP A 202 -2.64 15.75 7.17
N GLY A 203 -1.73 14.87 7.62
CA GLY A 203 -1.78 14.23 8.95
C GLY A 203 -2.84 13.14 9.11
N CYS A 204 -3.79 12.99 8.18
CA CYS A 204 -4.75 11.90 8.18
C CYS A 204 -4.09 10.62 7.67
N VAL A 205 -4.24 9.52 8.41
CA VAL A 205 -3.62 8.23 8.07
C VAL A 205 -4.68 7.19 7.82
N ALA A 206 -4.54 6.44 6.74
CA ALA A 206 -5.33 5.25 6.42
C ALA A 206 -4.41 4.04 6.40
N ILE A 207 -4.75 2.97 7.12
CA ILE A 207 -4.02 1.69 7.09
C ILE A 207 -5.03 0.55 6.91
N VAL A 208 -4.74 -0.38 6.00
CA VAL A 208 -5.59 -1.53 5.73
C VAL A 208 -4.93 -2.83 6.19
N SER A 209 -5.77 -3.78 6.59
CA SER A 209 -5.35 -5.16 6.83
C SER A 209 -6.02 -6.11 5.84
N GLN A 210 -5.19 -6.88 5.14
CA GLN A 210 -5.60 -7.84 4.13
C GLN A 210 -6.50 -8.93 4.71
N VAL A 211 -6.08 -9.52 5.83
CA VAL A 211 -6.76 -10.68 6.43
C VAL A 211 -8.01 -10.27 7.18
N ASN A 212 -7.97 -9.13 7.87
CA ASN A 212 -9.11 -8.67 8.66
C ASN A 212 -10.22 -8.08 7.77
N SER A 213 -9.89 -7.63 6.55
CA SER A 213 -10.82 -6.86 5.70
C SER A 213 -11.34 -5.64 6.45
N MET A 214 -10.39 -4.81 6.92
CA MET A 214 -10.65 -3.63 7.74
C MET A 214 -9.73 -2.47 7.35
N LEU A 215 -10.24 -1.26 7.55
CA LEU A 215 -9.52 0.00 7.46
C LEU A 215 -9.40 0.60 8.86
N TRP A 216 -8.21 1.06 9.22
CA TRP A 216 -7.99 1.95 10.34
C TRP A 216 -7.71 3.36 9.82
N VAL A 217 -8.35 4.35 10.43
CA VAL A 217 -8.09 5.77 10.18
C VAL A 217 -7.64 6.43 11.47
N GLY A 218 -6.52 7.14 11.42
CA GLY A 218 -6.01 7.89 12.57
C GLY A 218 -5.43 9.24 12.17
N GLN A 219 -4.85 9.92 13.15
CA GLN A 219 -4.14 11.18 12.98
C GLN A 219 -2.67 11.02 13.35
N PHE A 220 -1.78 11.59 12.54
CA PHE A 220 -0.34 11.49 12.69
C PHE A 220 0.32 12.86 12.83
N ASP A 221 1.06 13.03 13.92
CA ASP A 221 1.91 14.18 14.15
C ASP A 221 3.25 13.98 13.44
N GLU A 222 3.42 14.65 12.29
CA GLU A 222 4.69 14.64 11.56
C GLU A 222 5.83 15.33 12.32
N ALA A 223 5.55 16.21 13.29
CA ALA A 223 6.58 16.86 14.11
C ALA A 223 7.12 15.91 15.19
N GLY A 224 6.22 15.26 15.93
CA GLY A 224 6.55 14.28 16.97
C GLY A 224 6.91 12.89 16.46
N TRP A 225 6.53 12.55 15.23
CA TRP A 225 6.51 11.18 14.69
C TRP A 225 5.65 10.24 15.55
N THR A 226 4.44 10.68 15.90
CA THR A 226 3.54 9.99 16.84
C THR A 226 2.10 9.99 16.36
N TRP A 227 1.32 8.98 16.74
CA TRP A 227 -0.13 8.97 16.54
C TRP A 227 -0.80 9.84 17.59
N HIS A 228 -1.82 10.61 17.21
CA HIS A 228 -2.54 11.48 18.14
C HIS A 228 -3.55 10.72 19.01
N ASP A 229 -4.11 9.63 18.48
CA ASP A 229 -5.19 8.87 19.13
C ASP A 229 -5.17 7.40 18.70
N GLU A 230 -6.11 6.63 19.26
CA GLU A 230 -6.37 5.22 18.91
C GLU A 230 -6.95 5.05 17.49
N GLY A 231 -7.34 6.15 16.84
CA GLY A 231 -8.05 6.18 15.57
C GLY A 231 -9.42 5.52 15.61
N ARG A 232 -9.93 5.18 14.41
CA ARG A 232 -11.23 4.54 14.21
C ARG A 232 -11.10 3.41 13.20
N LEU A 233 -11.72 2.29 13.54
CA LEU A 233 -11.84 1.13 12.67
C LEU A 233 -13.09 1.23 11.80
N TYR A 234 -12.98 0.70 10.59
CA TYR A 234 -14.04 0.52 9.64
C TYR A 234 -13.95 -0.88 9.03
N GLU A 235 -15.08 -1.51 8.79
CA GLU A 235 -15.14 -2.78 8.06
C GLU A 235 -15.45 -2.54 6.59
N PHE A 236 -14.91 -3.39 5.73
CA PHE A 236 -15.40 -3.48 4.36
C PHE A 236 -16.77 -4.18 4.32
N PRO A 237 -17.61 -3.92 3.30
CA PRO A 237 -18.88 -4.61 3.17
C PRO A 237 -18.68 -6.14 3.08
N ARG A 238 -19.48 -6.88 3.85
CA ARG A 238 -19.51 -8.35 3.85
C ARG A 238 -20.65 -8.86 2.96
N SER A 239 -20.67 -10.16 2.67
CA SER A 239 -21.87 -10.81 2.10
C SER A 239 -22.98 -10.94 3.14
N ASP A 240 -24.19 -11.29 2.68
CA ASP A 240 -25.38 -11.41 3.55
C ASP A 240 -25.21 -12.45 4.67
N ASP A 241 -24.38 -13.47 4.46
CA ASP A 241 -24.00 -14.48 5.45
C ASP A 241 -22.83 -14.07 6.36
N GLY A 242 -22.35 -12.83 6.25
CA GLY A 242 -21.24 -12.27 7.02
C GLY A 242 -19.85 -12.66 6.52
N ALA A 243 -19.72 -13.38 5.40
CA ALA A 243 -18.40 -13.71 4.85
C ALA A 243 -17.67 -12.48 4.28
N ILE A 244 -16.33 -12.55 4.27
CA ILE A 244 -15.50 -11.51 3.66
C ILE A 244 -15.77 -11.48 2.16
N ARG A 245 -16.13 -10.30 1.66
CA ARG A 245 -16.32 -10.03 0.22
C ARG A 245 -15.09 -9.35 -0.39
N TYR A 246 -14.50 -8.39 0.32
CA TYR A 246 -13.29 -7.66 -0.07
C TYR A 246 -12.08 -8.25 0.66
N GLY A 247 -11.56 -9.36 0.14
CA GLY A 247 -10.28 -9.91 0.57
C GLY A 247 -9.14 -9.37 -0.29
N ASN A 248 -7.90 -9.62 0.12
CA ASN A 248 -6.71 -9.22 -0.64
C ASN A 248 -6.65 -7.73 -0.95
N ILE A 249 -7.20 -6.88 -0.07
CA ILE A 249 -6.98 -5.44 -0.18
C ILE A 249 -5.53 -5.18 0.21
N GLU A 250 -4.74 -4.67 -0.73
CA GLU A 250 -3.31 -4.42 -0.53
C GLU A 250 -3.03 -2.93 -0.40
N GLY A 251 -3.53 -2.10 -1.31
CA GLY A 251 -3.21 -0.68 -1.36
C GLY A 251 -4.34 0.22 -0.89
N VAL A 252 -3.99 1.38 -0.31
CA VAL A 252 -4.93 2.45 0.02
C VAL A 252 -4.31 3.82 -0.27
N ALA A 253 -5.11 4.77 -0.76
CA ALA A 253 -4.75 6.18 -0.86
C ALA A 253 -5.95 7.10 -0.60
N TRP A 254 -5.69 8.26 0.00
CA TRP A 254 -6.69 9.29 0.19
C TRP A 254 -7.07 9.96 -1.14
N ILE A 255 -8.37 10.06 -1.41
CA ILE A 255 -8.94 10.94 -2.45
C ILE A 255 -9.37 12.26 -1.82
N ALA A 256 -9.99 12.18 -0.65
CA ALA A 256 -10.43 13.30 0.18
C ALA A 256 -10.57 12.82 1.63
N ARG A 257 -10.78 13.74 2.59
CA ARG A 257 -10.89 13.41 4.02
C ARG A 257 -11.88 12.29 4.39
N THR A 258 -12.88 12.04 3.56
CA THR A 258 -13.92 11.02 3.78
C THR A 258 -13.98 9.98 2.66
N ARG A 259 -12.97 9.92 1.78
CA ARG A 259 -12.98 9.06 0.61
C ARG A 259 -11.59 8.51 0.30
N VAL A 260 -11.52 7.22 0.07
CA VAL A 260 -10.28 6.49 -0.22
C VAL A 260 -10.43 5.66 -1.48
N VAL A 261 -9.32 5.52 -2.21
CA VAL A 261 -9.17 4.50 -3.24
C VAL A 261 -8.35 3.35 -2.67
N MET A 262 -8.72 2.13 -3.05
CA MET A 262 -8.05 0.91 -2.64
C MET A 262 -7.84 -0.01 -3.84
N VAL A 263 -6.85 -0.88 -3.76
CA VAL A 263 -6.61 -1.92 -4.78
C VAL A 263 -6.55 -3.29 -4.13
N SER A 264 -6.91 -4.30 -4.90
CA SER A 264 -6.88 -5.68 -4.46
C SER A 264 -5.96 -6.56 -5.30
N ASP A 265 -5.20 -7.40 -4.62
CA ASP A 265 -4.44 -8.48 -5.23
C ASP A 265 -5.37 -9.64 -5.63
N ARG A 266 -4.86 -10.50 -6.49
CA ARG A 266 -5.46 -11.73 -6.97
C ARG A 266 -5.73 -12.72 -5.85
N ARG A 267 -6.89 -13.37 -5.97
CA ARG A 267 -7.25 -14.48 -5.08
C ARG A 267 -6.30 -15.67 -5.22
N LYS A 268 -5.82 -16.17 -4.07
CA LYS A 268 -5.06 -17.43 -3.93
C LYS A 268 -6.01 -18.63 -4.06
N LYS A 269 -6.26 -19.08 -5.30
CA LYS A 269 -7.30 -20.07 -5.69
C LYS A 269 -7.40 -21.34 -4.83
N LYS A 270 -6.30 -21.85 -4.29
CA LYS A 270 -6.25 -23.08 -3.47
C LYS A 270 -6.49 -22.84 -1.97
N GLN A 271 -6.31 -21.62 -1.50
CA GLN A 271 -6.30 -21.27 -0.08
C GLN A 271 -7.53 -20.44 0.33
N GLN A 272 -8.18 -19.79 -0.64
CA GLN A 272 -9.22 -18.80 -0.37
C GLN A 272 -10.56 -19.16 -1.04
N PRO A 273 -11.71 -18.76 -0.46
CA PRO A 273 -13.05 -19.00 -1.02
C PRO A 273 -13.23 -18.43 -2.42
N LYS A 274 -14.03 -19.09 -3.28
CA LYS A 274 -14.25 -18.66 -4.67
C LYS A 274 -14.84 -17.25 -4.80
N GLY A 275 -15.71 -16.85 -3.88
CA GLY A 275 -16.37 -15.54 -3.89
C GLY A 275 -15.43 -14.34 -3.85
N LEU A 276 -14.19 -14.49 -3.34
CA LEU A 276 -13.21 -13.41 -3.38
C LEU A 276 -12.77 -13.03 -4.80
N SER A 277 -12.96 -13.92 -5.79
CA SER A 277 -12.63 -13.62 -7.20
C SER A 277 -13.49 -12.49 -7.76
N ASP A 278 -14.63 -12.18 -7.14
CA ASP A 278 -15.50 -11.09 -7.59
C ASP A 278 -14.83 -9.74 -7.37
N LYS A 279 -14.04 -9.60 -6.30
CA LYS A 279 -13.42 -8.33 -5.87
C LYS A 279 -11.90 -8.28 -6.02
N ASP A 280 -11.25 -9.39 -6.35
CA ASP A 280 -9.79 -9.43 -6.57
C ASP A 280 -9.34 -8.59 -7.80
N GLN A 281 -8.05 -8.28 -7.92
CA GLN A 281 -7.47 -7.65 -9.11
C GLN A 281 -8.22 -6.39 -9.57
N SER A 282 -8.68 -5.60 -8.61
CA SER A 282 -9.61 -4.50 -8.82
C SER A 282 -9.10 -3.22 -8.17
N ILE A 283 -9.69 -2.12 -8.60
CA ILE A 283 -9.57 -0.81 -7.94
C ILE A 283 -10.96 -0.40 -7.46
N HIS A 284 -11.02 0.11 -6.24
CA HIS A 284 -12.27 0.40 -5.53
C HIS A 284 -12.21 1.78 -4.91
N VAL A 285 -13.32 2.51 -4.94
CA VAL A 285 -13.49 3.78 -4.25
C VAL A 285 -14.53 3.60 -3.15
N PHE A 286 -14.17 3.98 -1.93
CA PHE A 286 -15.03 3.88 -0.76
C PHE A 286 -15.17 5.23 -0.06
N ASP A 287 -16.39 5.51 0.40
CA ASP A 287 -16.67 6.55 1.37
C ASP A 287 -16.53 6.01 2.79
N ILE A 288 -15.92 6.83 3.64
CA ILE A 288 -15.75 6.62 5.07
C ILE A 288 -16.92 7.31 5.78
N PRO A 289 -17.82 6.54 6.44
CA PRO A 289 -18.94 7.13 7.15
C PRO A 289 -18.44 7.98 8.33
N GLN A 290 -19.02 9.17 8.48
CA GLN A 290 -18.82 10.03 9.65
C GLN A 290 -19.57 9.46 10.85
#